data_AF-A0A940HGT2-F1
#
_entry.id   AF-A0A940HGT2-F1
#
_cell.length_a   1.000
_cell.length_b   1.000
_cell.length_c   1.000
_cell.angle_alpha   90.00
_cell.angle_beta   90.00
_cell.angle_gamma   90.00
#
_symmetry.space_group_name_H-M   'P 1'
#
loop_
_entity.id
_entity.type
_entity.pdbx_description
1 polymer ?
#
loop_
_entity_poly.entity_id
_entity_poly.type
_entity_poly.pdbx_seq_one_letter_code
_entity_poly.pdbx_strand_id
1 'polypeptide(L)'
;MTASARPVRIGAVIGAAMAAAAIALSGCSAASPPSDSSTSAPTPTTSAEAVVTRSGQEVTGTGTQQGVAFSVPDGGFLSFTLDVACTGGTAYAIGVGEASSPLTVQKGVCDGTRSFAWPIYAAGKSPSMTFIPDAGGVAWSVSPRFSTARFLADPVIDEECTTFATVYSTVFNADHGYADYGKVTEAEWNEQVEGAADTLATLASSSTTPLAEPFAALLPILRSPQRPLGQLSASMHSQMTTIGDICGANQTELTFEGTYGG
;
A
#
# COMPACT_ATOMS: atom_id res chain seq x y z
N MET A 1 48.09 -15.90 36.54
CA MET A 1 47.99 -14.43 36.50
C MET A 1 46.61 -14.10 35.96
N THR A 2 45.63 -14.08 36.87
CA THR A 2 44.90 -12.87 37.34
C THR A 2 43.79 -12.42 36.39
N ALA A 3 42.57 -12.74 36.82
CA ALA A 3 41.29 -12.33 36.28
C ALA A 3 41.07 -10.81 36.32
N SER A 4 40.19 -10.31 35.45
CA SER A 4 39.31 -9.20 35.81
C SER A 4 38.08 -9.16 34.91
N ALA A 5 36.95 -9.58 35.47
CA ALA A 5 35.62 -9.21 35.02
C ALA A 5 35.15 -8.00 35.84
N ARG A 6 34.50 -7.02 35.22
CA ARG A 6 33.61 -6.09 35.93
C ARG A 6 32.38 -5.72 35.08
N PRO A 7 31.17 -5.76 35.66
CA PRO A 7 29.88 -5.56 35.01
C PRO A 7 29.32 -4.14 35.20
N VAL A 8 28.44 -3.67 34.32
CA VAL A 8 27.55 -2.49 34.55
C VAL A 8 26.27 -2.68 33.70
N ARG A 9 25.16 -3.17 34.27
CA ARG A 9 24.02 -2.53 34.96
C ARG A 9 22.74 -2.55 34.09
N ILE A 10 21.89 -3.51 34.40
CA ILE A 10 20.47 -3.57 34.03
C ILE A 10 19.72 -2.52 34.87
N GLY A 11 19.09 -1.55 34.21
CA GLY A 11 18.15 -0.63 34.83
C GLY A 11 16.72 -1.10 34.56
N ALA A 12 16.10 -1.69 35.57
CA ALA A 12 14.66 -1.97 35.59
C ALA A 12 13.88 -0.67 35.82
N VAL A 13 12.80 -0.46 35.06
CA VAL A 13 11.73 0.47 35.45
C VAL A 13 10.44 -0.32 35.53
N ILE A 14 10.04 -0.56 36.77
CA ILE A 14 8.72 -1.02 37.20
C ILE A 14 7.88 0.22 37.47
N GLY A 15 6.62 0.22 37.05
CA GLY A 15 5.62 1.22 37.45
C GLY A 15 4.31 1.01 36.68
N ALA A 16 3.55 -0.03 37.00
CA ALA A 16 2.45 -0.03 37.97
C ALA A 16 1.11 0.41 37.35
N ALA A 17 0.29 -0.60 37.03
CA ALA A 17 -1.15 -0.47 36.85
C ALA A 17 -1.83 -0.24 38.21
N MET A 18 -2.92 0.53 38.24
CA MET A 18 -4.10 0.29 39.10
C MET A 18 -5.26 1.19 38.67
N ALA A 19 -6.44 0.60 38.72
CA ALA A 19 -7.69 1.07 38.16
C ALA A 19 -8.60 1.75 39.20
N ALA A 20 -9.59 2.44 38.63
CA ALA A 20 -10.98 2.54 39.07
C ALA A 20 -11.40 3.46 40.24
N ALA A 21 -12.50 4.15 39.91
CA ALA A 21 -13.76 4.27 40.67
C ALA A 21 -14.11 5.68 41.19
N ALA A 22 -15.26 6.14 40.67
CA ALA A 22 -16.06 7.27 41.07
C ALA A 22 -16.70 7.10 42.47
N ILE A 23 -17.20 8.20 43.05
CA ILE A 23 -18.57 8.36 43.59
C ILE A 23 -18.80 9.85 43.98
N ALA A 24 -20.05 10.27 43.77
CA ALA A 24 -20.67 11.59 43.77
C ALA A 24 -20.78 12.32 45.13
N LEU A 25 -21.24 13.60 45.11
CA LEU A 25 -22.48 14.10 45.75
C LEU A 25 -22.46 15.61 46.06
N SER A 26 -23.32 16.37 45.39
CA SER A 26 -24.08 17.56 45.88
C SER A 26 -25.03 17.97 44.74
N GLY A 27 -26.33 18.27 44.88
CA GLY A 27 -27.22 18.59 45.99
C GLY A 27 -28.15 19.73 45.50
N CYS A 28 -29.45 19.47 45.33
CA CYS A 28 -30.53 20.36 44.81
C CYS A 28 -30.64 21.73 45.55
N SER A 29 -31.23 22.83 45.03
CA SER A 29 -32.58 23.01 44.44
C SER A 29 -32.79 24.43 43.86
N ALA A 30 -33.71 24.54 42.89
CA ALA A 30 -34.86 25.49 42.82
C ALA A 30 -35.02 26.37 41.54
N ALA A 31 -36.24 26.24 40.98
CA ALA A 31 -37.04 27.18 40.17
C ALA A 31 -36.73 27.38 38.66
N SER A 32 -37.79 27.25 37.84
CA SER A 32 -37.92 27.68 36.43
C SER A 32 -39.07 28.71 36.34
N PRO A 33 -39.33 29.39 35.19
CA PRO A 33 -38.48 29.98 34.14
C PRO A 33 -38.79 31.51 33.97
N PRO A 34 -38.29 32.22 32.93
CA PRO A 34 -39.08 32.32 31.68
C PRO A 34 -38.24 32.31 30.38
N SER A 35 -38.97 32.15 29.28
CA SER A 35 -38.58 32.20 27.87
C SER A 35 -37.68 33.39 27.48
N ASP A 36 -36.68 33.16 26.64
CA ASP A 36 -36.63 33.66 25.25
C ASP A 36 -35.21 33.62 24.66
N SER A 37 -35.17 33.44 23.34
CA SER A 37 -34.01 33.59 22.43
C SER A 37 -33.09 32.37 22.31
N SER A 38 -33.59 31.32 21.67
CA SER A 38 -32.74 30.41 20.90
C SER A 38 -32.18 31.16 19.68
N THR A 39 -31.09 31.90 19.86
CA THR A 39 -30.23 32.31 18.74
C THR A 39 -29.50 31.06 18.27
N SER A 40 -30.09 30.36 17.30
CA SER A 40 -29.39 29.31 16.55
C SER A 40 -28.18 29.94 15.87
N ALA A 41 -26.98 29.68 16.39
CA ALA A 41 -25.75 29.94 15.66
C ALA A 41 -25.83 29.17 14.34
N PRO A 42 -25.56 29.80 13.17
CA PRO A 42 -25.57 29.09 11.91
C PRO A 42 -24.48 28.01 11.97
N THR A 43 -24.89 26.76 11.86
CA THR A 43 -23.98 25.65 11.58
C THR A 43 -23.27 26.00 10.27
N PRO A 44 -21.91 25.99 10.20
CA PRO A 44 -21.23 26.17 8.94
C PRO A 44 -21.69 25.05 8.01
N THR A 45 -22.50 25.41 7.03
CA THR A 45 -22.78 24.52 5.91
C THR A 45 -21.49 24.50 5.12
N THR A 46 -20.66 23.49 5.36
CA THR A 46 -19.55 23.16 4.46
C THR A 46 -20.19 22.90 3.11
N SER A 47 -20.17 23.90 2.24
CA SER A 47 -20.60 23.75 0.86
C SER A 47 -19.64 22.73 0.25
N ALA A 48 -20.11 21.51 0.05
CA ALA A 48 -19.36 20.52 -0.71
C ALA A 48 -19.12 21.13 -2.10
N GLU A 49 -17.86 21.40 -2.44
CA GLU A 49 -17.51 21.82 -3.79
C GLU A 49 -17.96 20.73 -4.77
N ALA A 50 -18.60 21.12 -5.87
CA ALA A 50 -19.07 20.17 -6.86
C ALA A 50 -17.87 19.47 -7.51
N VAL A 51 -17.89 18.14 -7.52
CA VAL A 51 -16.89 17.34 -8.25
C VAL A 51 -17.18 17.46 -9.74
N VAL A 52 -16.18 17.94 -10.49
CA VAL A 52 -16.21 18.07 -11.94
C VAL A 52 -15.39 16.94 -12.53
N THR A 53 -15.96 16.27 -13.54
CA THR A 53 -15.24 15.28 -14.34
C THR A 53 -15.12 15.74 -15.79
N ARG A 54 -14.03 15.35 -16.45
CA ARG A 54 -13.79 15.68 -17.86
C ARG A 54 -13.06 14.54 -18.56
N SER A 55 -13.55 14.11 -19.71
CA SER A 55 -12.85 13.14 -20.55
C SER A 55 -11.62 13.78 -21.21
N GLY A 56 -10.53 13.03 -21.25
CA GLY A 56 -9.35 13.33 -22.04
C GLY A 56 -9.46 12.85 -23.48
N GLN A 57 -8.42 13.11 -24.25
CA GLN A 57 -8.27 12.52 -25.58
C GLN A 57 -7.95 11.03 -25.45
N GLU A 58 -8.69 10.19 -26.17
CA GLU A 58 -8.38 8.77 -26.28
C GLU A 58 -7.04 8.56 -26.99
N VAL A 59 -6.23 7.65 -26.47
CA VAL A 59 -5.00 7.17 -27.07
C VAL A 59 -5.22 5.75 -27.55
N THR A 60 -4.81 5.44 -28.77
CA THR A 60 -4.87 4.07 -29.32
C THR A 60 -3.48 3.62 -29.73
N GLY A 61 -3.25 2.31 -29.75
CA GLY A 61 -1.98 1.74 -30.16
C GLY A 61 -2.02 0.24 -30.40
N THR A 62 -0.87 -0.32 -30.75
CA THR A 62 -0.68 -1.75 -30.95
C THR A 62 0.69 -2.15 -30.43
N GLY A 63 0.74 -3.18 -29.58
CA GLY A 63 1.96 -3.60 -28.89
C GLY A 63 2.42 -2.59 -27.84
N THR A 64 3.71 -2.64 -27.50
CA THR A 64 4.31 -1.77 -26.50
C THR A 64 4.36 -0.31 -26.97
N GLN A 65 4.01 0.61 -26.08
CA GLN A 65 4.13 2.04 -26.30
C GLN A 65 4.63 2.72 -25.03
N GLN A 66 5.58 3.64 -25.17
CA GLN A 66 6.19 4.34 -24.03
C GLN A 66 6.10 5.86 -24.22
N GLY A 67 6.04 6.58 -23.10
CA GLY A 67 6.13 8.04 -23.10
C GLY A 67 4.95 8.75 -23.76
N VAL A 68 3.77 8.14 -23.79
CA VAL A 68 2.57 8.78 -24.33
C VAL A 68 2.16 9.90 -23.38
N ALA A 69 2.34 11.15 -23.79
CA ALA A 69 1.88 12.28 -23.01
C ALA A 69 0.35 12.39 -23.04
N PHE A 70 -0.24 12.70 -21.90
CA PHE A 70 -1.64 13.11 -21.82
C PHE A 70 -1.74 14.46 -21.12
N SER A 71 -2.42 15.41 -21.76
CA SER A 71 -2.60 16.75 -21.22
C SER A 71 -3.69 16.73 -20.17
N VAL A 72 -3.32 17.05 -18.93
CA VAL A 72 -4.29 17.34 -17.87
C VAL A 72 -5.01 18.64 -18.25
N PRO A 73 -6.35 18.66 -18.34
CA PRO A 73 -7.08 19.87 -18.67
C PRO A 73 -6.92 20.96 -17.61
N ASP A 74 -7.01 22.22 -18.02
CA ASP A 74 -7.13 23.33 -17.07
C ASP A 74 -8.43 23.18 -16.25
N GLY A 75 -8.35 23.53 -14.96
CA GLY A 75 -9.49 23.47 -14.04
C GLY A 75 -9.22 22.83 -12.68
N GLY A 76 -7.95 22.63 -12.30
CA GLY A 76 -7.61 22.15 -10.95
C GLY A 76 -7.98 20.69 -10.70
N PHE A 77 -7.85 19.82 -11.70
CA PHE A 77 -8.05 18.38 -11.55
C PHE A 77 -6.98 17.77 -10.64
N LEU A 78 -7.39 16.85 -9.75
CA LEU A 78 -6.55 16.29 -8.69
C LEU A 78 -6.37 14.77 -8.82
N SER A 79 -7.15 14.12 -9.66
CA SER A 79 -7.01 12.69 -9.97
C SER A 79 -7.46 12.42 -11.41
N PHE A 80 -7.09 11.25 -11.92
CA PHE A 80 -7.62 10.74 -13.18
C PHE A 80 -7.77 9.23 -13.14
N THR A 81 -8.65 8.73 -13.99
CA THR A 81 -8.84 7.31 -14.28
C THR A 81 -8.44 7.07 -15.73
N LEU A 82 -7.75 5.97 -16.01
CA LEU A 82 -7.54 5.45 -17.36
C LEU A 82 -8.42 4.23 -17.54
N ASP A 83 -9.35 4.30 -18.48
CA ASP A 83 -10.09 3.14 -18.95
C ASP A 83 -9.30 2.51 -20.10
N VAL A 84 -8.69 1.37 -19.83
CA VAL A 84 -7.87 0.61 -20.77
C VAL A 84 -8.73 -0.47 -21.39
N ALA A 85 -8.88 -0.45 -22.71
CA ALA A 85 -9.62 -1.45 -23.46
C ALA A 85 -8.66 -2.25 -24.35
N CYS A 86 -8.65 -3.57 -24.19
CA CYS A 86 -7.96 -4.50 -25.08
C CYS A 86 -8.57 -5.89 -24.99
N THR A 87 -8.33 -6.72 -26.00
CA THR A 87 -8.86 -8.09 -26.07
C THR A 87 -7.76 -9.09 -26.42
N GLY A 88 -7.99 -10.37 -26.19
CA GLY A 88 -7.04 -11.45 -26.50
C GLY A 88 -6.46 -12.19 -25.28
N GLY A 89 -6.91 -11.86 -24.07
CA GLY A 89 -6.58 -12.57 -22.83
C GLY A 89 -5.13 -12.43 -22.37
N THR A 90 -4.33 -11.59 -23.02
CA THR A 90 -2.93 -11.35 -22.68
C THR A 90 -2.83 -10.40 -21.50
N ALA A 91 -1.93 -10.68 -20.55
CA ALA A 91 -1.64 -9.75 -19.46
C ALA A 91 -0.89 -8.50 -19.97
N TYR A 92 -1.04 -7.40 -19.26
CA TYR A 92 -0.35 -6.15 -19.58
C TYR A 92 -0.01 -5.37 -18.31
N ALA A 93 1.00 -4.51 -18.43
CA ALA A 93 1.32 -3.46 -17.49
C ALA A 93 0.99 -2.09 -18.08
N ILE A 94 0.37 -1.22 -17.28
CA ILE A 94 0.20 0.19 -17.57
C ILE A 94 0.85 1.01 -16.47
N GLY A 95 1.79 1.86 -16.84
CA GLY A 95 2.47 2.76 -15.92
C GLY A 95 2.15 4.20 -16.21
N VAL A 96 1.97 4.99 -15.15
CA VAL A 96 1.95 6.45 -15.27
C VAL A 96 3.07 7.04 -14.42
N GLY A 97 3.82 7.96 -15.03
CA GLY A 97 4.88 8.70 -14.35
C GLY A 97 4.89 10.17 -14.77
N GLU A 98 5.35 11.03 -13.88
CA GLU A 98 5.73 12.40 -14.19
C GLU A 98 7.26 12.47 -14.36
N ALA A 99 7.78 13.47 -15.08
CA ALA A 99 9.22 13.61 -15.31
C ALA A 99 10.11 13.61 -14.04
N SER A 100 9.52 13.85 -12.86
CA SER A 100 10.19 13.89 -11.56
C SER A 100 9.72 12.82 -10.57
N SER A 101 8.86 11.89 -10.99
CA SER A 101 8.26 10.88 -10.10
C SER A 101 8.44 9.49 -10.71
N PRO A 102 8.68 8.45 -9.89
CA PRO A 102 8.75 7.08 -10.40
C PRO A 102 7.45 6.67 -11.10
N LEU A 103 7.57 5.70 -12.01
CA LEU A 103 6.45 5.14 -12.75
C LEU A 103 5.61 4.27 -11.80
N THR A 104 4.38 4.67 -11.50
CA THR A 104 3.46 3.80 -10.77
C THR A 104 2.78 2.85 -11.76
N VAL A 105 3.15 1.57 -11.67
CA VAL A 105 2.67 0.51 -12.57
C VAL A 105 1.48 -0.21 -11.96
N GLN A 106 0.43 -0.40 -12.76
CA GLN A 106 -0.72 -1.25 -12.48
C GLN A 106 -0.83 -2.32 -13.57
N LYS A 107 -1.40 -3.48 -13.24
CA LYS A 107 -1.49 -4.62 -14.17
C LYS A 107 -2.94 -4.99 -14.48
N GLY A 108 -3.15 -5.55 -15.65
CA GLY A 108 -4.45 -6.07 -16.07
C GLY A 108 -4.32 -7.22 -17.06
N VAL A 109 -5.47 -7.69 -17.54
CA VAL A 109 -5.59 -8.70 -18.59
C VAL A 109 -6.46 -8.11 -19.69
N CYS A 110 -6.11 -8.36 -20.94
CA CYS A 110 -6.87 -7.92 -22.11
C CYS A 110 -8.13 -8.77 -22.30
N ASP A 111 -9.09 -8.62 -21.41
CA ASP A 111 -10.39 -9.32 -21.40
C ASP A 111 -11.59 -8.36 -21.52
N GLY A 112 -11.35 -7.11 -21.89
CA GLY A 112 -12.37 -6.07 -22.01
C GLY A 112 -11.84 -4.69 -21.65
N THR A 113 -12.64 -3.92 -20.92
CA THR A 113 -12.25 -2.61 -20.38
C THR A 113 -11.96 -2.71 -18.89
N ARG A 114 -10.83 -2.17 -18.46
CA ARG A 114 -10.45 -2.06 -17.05
C ARG A 114 -10.06 -0.63 -16.71
N SER A 115 -10.56 -0.15 -15.58
CA SER A 115 -10.30 1.20 -15.07
C SER A 115 -9.19 1.17 -14.03
N PHE A 116 -8.27 2.13 -14.11
CA PHE A 116 -7.20 2.33 -13.15
C PHE A 116 -7.14 3.79 -12.74
N ALA A 117 -6.93 4.09 -11.46
CA ALA A 117 -6.94 5.45 -10.94
C ALA A 117 -5.57 5.87 -10.41
N TRP A 118 -5.25 7.15 -10.58
CA TRP A 118 -4.02 7.77 -10.06
C TRP A 118 -4.30 9.20 -9.57
N PRO A 119 -3.50 9.68 -8.61
CA PRO A 119 -3.44 11.09 -8.24
C PRO A 119 -2.75 11.93 -9.33
N ILE A 120 -3.03 13.24 -9.32
CA ILE A 120 -2.26 14.24 -10.06
C ILE A 120 -1.39 14.97 -9.04
N TYR A 121 -0.07 14.78 -9.08
CA TYR A 121 0.83 15.30 -8.06
C TYR A 121 1.17 16.78 -8.28
N ALA A 122 1.13 17.27 -9.51
CA ALA A 122 1.38 18.67 -9.81
C ALA A 122 0.44 19.21 -10.90
N ALA A 123 -0.29 20.29 -10.56
CA ALA A 123 -1.13 21.01 -11.50
C ALA A 123 -0.30 21.55 -12.69
N GLY A 124 -0.81 21.36 -13.91
CA GLY A 124 -0.16 21.81 -15.14
C GLY A 124 0.95 20.91 -15.67
N LYS A 125 1.23 19.77 -15.03
CA LYS A 125 2.14 18.76 -15.61
C LYS A 125 1.41 17.85 -16.59
N SER A 126 2.14 17.40 -17.61
CA SER A 126 1.72 16.36 -18.55
C SER A 126 2.31 15.03 -18.09
N PRO A 127 1.58 14.21 -17.34
CA PRO A 127 1.99 12.83 -17.06
C PRO A 127 2.19 12.06 -18.37
N SER A 128 3.05 11.04 -18.29
CA SER A 128 3.38 10.15 -19.39
C SER A 128 2.94 8.74 -19.06
N MET A 129 2.29 8.10 -20.02
CA MET A 129 1.81 6.73 -19.93
C MET A 129 2.76 5.79 -20.67
N THR A 130 2.97 4.62 -20.10
CA THR A 130 3.61 3.47 -20.72
C THR A 130 2.64 2.28 -20.69
N PHE A 131 2.47 1.61 -21.82
CA PHE A 131 1.67 0.39 -21.95
C PHE A 131 2.54 -0.74 -22.50
N ILE A 132 2.58 -1.87 -21.82
CA ILE A 132 3.42 -3.02 -22.14
C ILE A 132 2.56 -4.29 -22.07
N PRO A 133 2.11 -4.85 -23.21
CA PRO A 133 1.47 -6.16 -23.23
C PRO A 133 2.53 -7.27 -23.22
N ASP A 134 2.21 -8.40 -22.57
CA ASP A 134 3.12 -9.56 -22.53
C ASP A 134 3.29 -10.22 -23.90
N ALA A 135 2.27 -10.11 -24.76
CA ALA A 135 2.31 -10.53 -26.15
C ALA A 135 2.39 -9.31 -27.08
N GLY A 136 3.27 -9.39 -28.08
CA GLY A 136 3.36 -8.37 -29.12
C GLY A 136 2.08 -8.30 -29.97
N GLY A 137 1.80 -7.12 -30.52
CA GLY A 137 0.71 -6.94 -31.50
C GLY A 137 -0.70 -6.81 -30.91
N VAL A 138 -0.84 -6.75 -29.58
CA VAL A 138 -2.13 -6.49 -28.92
C VAL A 138 -2.59 -5.07 -29.26
N ALA A 139 -3.76 -4.92 -29.89
CA ALA A 139 -4.40 -3.63 -30.09
C ALA A 139 -5.10 -3.17 -28.80
N TRP A 140 -4.94 -1.89 -28.47
CA TRP A 140 -5.48 -1.32 -27.24
C TRP A 140 -5.92 0.13 -27.43
N SER A 141 -6.84 0.58 -26.58
CA SER A 141 -7.16 1.99 -26.38
C SER A 141 -7.14 2.36 -24.90
N VAL A 142 -6.83 3.63 -24.62
CA VAL A 142 -6.83 4.21 -23.29
C VAL A 142 -7.61 5.51 -23.34
N SER A 143 -8.68 5.56 -22.54
CA SER A 143 -9.54 6.74 -22.39
C SER A 143 -9.35 7.38 -21.01
N PRO A 144 -8.68 8.53 -20.91
CA PRO A 144 -8.53 9.24 -19.64
C PRO A 144 -9.82 9.92 -19.20
N ARG A 145 -10.08 9.93 -17.90
CA ARG A 145 -11.14 10.71 -17.24
C ARG A 145 -10.56 11.44 -16.05
N PHE A 146 -10.54 12.77 -16.11
CA PHE A 146 -10.01 13.62 -15.04
C PHE A 146 -11.11 13.99 -14.04
N SER A 147 -10.75 14.11 -12.76
CA SER A 147 -11.65 14.52 -11.68
C SER A 147 -11.04 15.61 -10.80
N THR A 148 -11.84 16.59 -10.39
CA THR A 148 -11.45 17.57 -9.36
C THR A 148 -11.46 16.96 -7.96
N ALA A 149 -12.03 15.77 -7.79
CA ALA A 149 -11.88 15.02 -6.55
C ALA A 149 -10.44 14.55 -6.38
N ARG A 150 -9.95 14.57 -5.13
CA ARG A 150 -8.67 13.96 -4.77
C ARG A 150 -8.75 12.45 -4.93
N PHE A 151 -7.64 11.84 -5.33
CA PHE A 151 -7.46 10.42 -5.14
C PHE A 151 -7.43 10.14 -3.62
N LEU A 152 -8.18 9.14 -3.19
CA LEU A 152 -8.23 8.71 -1.79
C LEU A 152 -7.64 7.31 -1.71
N ALA A 153 -6.40 7.21 -1.25
CA ALA A 153 -5.82 5.94 -0.85
C ALA A 153 -6.59 5.38 0.34
N ASP A 154 -6.80 4.07 0.37
CA ASP A 154 -7.31 3.36 1.53
C ASP A 154 -6.21 3.30 2.60
N PRO A 155 -6.39 3.93 3.78
CA PRO A 155 -5.39 3.93 4.83
C PRO A 155 -5.15 2.56 5.44
N VAL A 156 -6.12 1.63 5.37
CA VAL A 156 -5.95 0.26 5.87
C VAL A 156 -5.05 -0.52 4.93
N ILE A 157 -5.25 -0.38 3.61
CA ILE A 157 -4.35 -0.99 2.61
C ILE A 157 -2.94 -0.40 2.75
N ASP A 158 -2.82 0.91 3.00
CA ASP A 158 -1.53 1.57 3.19
C ASP A 158 -0.73 0.98 4.37
N GLU A 159 -1.38 0.82 5.52
CA GLU A 159 -0.79 0.21 6.72
C GLU A 159 -0.42 -1.26 6.50
N GLU A 160 -1.30 -2.03 5.84
CA GLU A 160 -1.06 -3.44 5.53
C GLU A 160 0.11 -3.62 4.57
N CYS A 161 0.19 -2.81 3.51
CA CYS A 161 1.30 -2.81 2.55
C CYS A 161 2.63 -2.44 3.24
N THR A 162 2.63 -1.44 4.12
CA THR A 162 3.81 -1.03 4.88
C THR A 162 4.29 -2.15 5.82
N THR A 163 3.35 -2.76 6.54
CA THR A 163 3.68 -3.87 7.46
C THR A 163 4.19 -5.08 6.68
N PHE A 164 3.55 -5.40 5.55
CA PHE A 164 3.99 -6.48 4.68
C PHE A 164 5.37 -6.24 4.07
N ALA A 165 5.70 -5.01 3.68
CA ALA A 165 7.03 -4.67 3.18
C ALA A 165 8.13 -5.00 4.22
N THR A 166 7.83 -4.83 5.52
CA THR A 166 8.73 -5.27 6.60
C THR A 166 8.87 -6.78 6.65
N VAL A 167 7.75 -7.53 6.59
CA VAL A 167 7.76 -9.01 6.55
C VAL A 167 8.63 -9.53 5.39
N TYR A 168 8.41 -9.00 4.19
CA TYR A 168 9.18 -9.41 3.02
C TYR A 168 10.66 -9.04 3.15
N SER A 169 10.97 -7.83 3.63
CA SER A 169 12.36 -7.40 3.84
C SER A 169 13.09 -8.31 4.85
N THR A 170 12.43 -8.75 5.91
CA THR A 170 12.99 -9.73 6.85
C THR A 170 13.32 -11.05 6.16
N VAL A 171 12.39 -11.63 5.39
CA VAL A 171 12.64 -12.88 4.67
C VAL A 171 13.73 -12.72 3.62
N PHE A 172 13.71 -11.63 2.85
CA PHE A 172 14.71 -11.31 1.85
C PHE A 172 16.12 -11.22 2.46
N ASN A 173 16.27 -10.48 3.57
CA ASN A 173 17.56 -10.33 4.24
C ASN A 173 18.03 -11.62 4.92
N ALA A 174 17.11 -12.43 5.45
CA ALA A 174 17.44 -13.76 5.94
C ALA A 174 18.01 -14.60 4.81
N ASP A 175 17.30 -14.68 3.67
CA ASP A 175 17.69 -15.49 2.53
C ASP A 175 19.05 -15.09 1.96
N HIS A 176 19.22 -13.81 1.59
CA HIS A 176 20.48 -13.31 1.05
C HIS A 176 21.62 -13.41 2.10
N GLY A 177 21.33 -13.05 3.35
CA GLY A 177 22.31 -13.14 4.43
C GLY A 177 22.83 -14.56 4.65
N TYR A 178 21.97 -15.57 4.49
CA TYR A 178 22.34 -16.98 4.61
C TYR A 178 23.03 -17.51 3.35
N ALA A 179 22.36 -17.40 2.19
CA ALA A 179 22.78 -18.06 0.95
C ALA A 179 23.96 -17.37 0.26
N ASP A 180 23.97 -16.04 0.22
CA ASP A 180 24.92 -15.29 -0.61
C ASP A 180 26.09 -14.74 0.19
N TYR A 181 25.84 -14.33 1.45
CA TYR A 181 26.83 -13.61 2.24
C TYR A 181 27.41 -14.41 3.43
N GLY A 182 26.79 -15.54 3.81
CA GLY A 182 27.20 -16.34 4.96
C GLY A 182 27.27 -15.53 6.27
N LYS A 183 26.43 -14.50 6.39
CA LYS A 183 26.33 -13.58 7.55
C LYS A 183 25.20 -13.93 8.50
N VAL A 184 24.25 -14.72 8.03
CA VAL A 184 23.13 -15.23 8.82
C VAL A 184 23.32 -16.74 8.96
N THR A 185 23.30 -17.23 10.20
CA THR A 185 23.34 -18.66 10.50
C THR A 185 21.97 -19.31 10.24
N GLU A 186 21.92 -20.64 10.19
CA GLU A 186 20.65 -21.36 10.04
C GLU A 186 19.67 -21.07 11.20
N ALA A 187 20.18 -20.89 12.42
CA ALA A 187 19.34 -20.56 13.57
C ALA A 187 18.73 -19.16 13.45
N GLU A 188 19.55 -18.17 13.09
CA GLU A 188 19.09 -16.79 12.87
C GLU A 188 18.13 -16.68 11.68
N TRP A 189 18.38 -17.44 10.61
CA TRP A 189 17.48 -17.52 9.46
C TRP A 189 16.11 -18.04 9.88
N ASN A 190 16.07 -19.14 10.64
CA ASN A 190 14.81 -19.71 11.14
C ASN A 190 14.08 -18.76 12.07
N GLU A 191 14.78 -18.10 13.00
CA GLU A 191 14.19 -17.13 13.91
C GLU A 191 13.55 -15.96 13.14
N GLN A 192 14.24 -15.41 12.14
CA GLN A 192 13.72 -14.33 11.31
C GLN A 192 12.50 -14.75 10.49
N VAL A 193 12.54 -15.93 9.86
CA VAL A 193 11.43 -16.45 9.06
C VAL A 193 10.20 -16.75 9.91
N GLU A 194 10.36 -17.34 11.09
CA GLU A 194 9.24 -17.59 12.01
C GLU A 194 8.64 -16.27 12.53
N GLY A 195 9.48 -15.30 12.90
CA GLY A 195 9.02 -13.97 13.29
C GLY A 195 8.21 -13.27 12.17
N ALA A 196 8.70 -13.34 10.93
CA ALA A 196 8.00 -12.83 9.76
C ALA A 196 6.66 -13.57 9.52
N ALA A 197 6.63 -14.88 9.72
CA ALA A 197 5.41 -15.69 9.60
C ALA A 197 4.36 -15.30 10.66
N ASP A 198 4.76 -14.97 11.88
CA ASP A 198 3.85 -14.54 12.95
C ASP A 198 3.26 -13.16 12.69
N THR A 199 4.07 -12.21 12.22
CA THR A 199 3.57 -10.90 11.76
C THR A 199 2.59 -11.07 10.60
N LEU A 200 2.92 -11.91 9.62
CA LEU A 200 2.05 -12.17 8.48
C LEU A 200 0.75 -12.88 8.89
N ALA A 201 0.80 -13.76 9.89
CA ALA A 201 -0.38 -14.45 10.39
C ALA A 201 -1.35 -13.47 11.06
N THR A 202 -0.79 -12.49 11.78
CA THR A 202 -1.57 -11.39 12.35
C THR A 202 -2.25 -10.59 11.24
N LEU A 203 -1.48 -10.12 10.25
CA LEU A 203 -2.02 -9.40 9.09
C LEU A 203 -3.13 -10.17 8.39
N ALA A 204 -2.89 -11.43 8.03
CA ALA A 204 -3.86 -12.28 7.35
C ALA A 204 -5.17 -12.45 8.15
N SER A 205 -5.08 -12.53 9.47
CA SER A 205 -6.25 -12.73 10.34
C SER A 205 -7.03 -11.45 10.64
N SER A 206 -6.37 -10.29 10.65
CA SER A 206 -6.99 -8.99 10.96
C SER A 206 -7.43 -8.22 9.71
N SER A 207 -6.89 -8.57 8.54
CA SER A 207 -7.15 -7.84 7.31
C SER A 207 -8.60 -7.97 6.89
N THR A 208 -9.17 -6.83 6.52
CA THR A 208 -10.52 -6.72 5.93
C THR A 208 -10.47 -6.28 4.47
N THR A 209 -9.27 -6.21 3.90
CA THR A 209 -9.01 -5.75 2.54
C THR A 209 -8.80 -6.94 1.58
N PRO A 210 -8.68 -6.71 0.27
CA PRO A 210 -8.28 -7.75 -0.68
C PRO A 210 -6.89 -8.39 -0.40
N LEU A 211 -6.09 -7.85 0.52
CA LEU A 211 -4.78 -8.40 0.89
C LEU A 211 -4.87 -9.62 1.83
N ALA A 212 -6.01 -9.84 2.50
CA ALA A 212 -6.18 -10.94 3.45
C ALA A 212 -5.85 -12.32 2.85
N GLU A 213 -6.37 -12.60 1.65
CA GLU A 213 -6.17 -13.88 0.95
C GLU A 213 -4.70 -14.11 0.54
N PRO A 214 -4.02 -13.19 -0.17
CA PRO A 214 -2.62 -13.40 -0.52
C PRO A 214 -1.69 -13.44 0.70
N PHE A 215 -1.99 -12.72 1.79
CA PHE A 215 -1.27 -12.89 3.06
C PHE A 215 -1.43 -14.30 3.64
N ALA A 216 -2.66 -14.82 3.68
CA ALA A 216 -2.92 -16.17 4.15
C ALA A 216 -2.24 -17.24 3.27
N ALA A 217 -2.19 -17.03 1.95
CA ALA A 217 -1.56 -17.94 0.98
C ALA A 217 -0.04 -18.06 1.15
N LEU A 218 0.62 -17.07 1.76
CA LEU A 218 2.06 -17.08 2.05
C LEU A 218 2.40 -17.86 3.33
N LEU A 219 1.48 -18.01 4.28
CA LEU A 219 1.76 -18.68 5.56
C LEU A 219 2.21 -20.14 5.43
N PRO A 220 1.61 -20.99 4.56
CA PRO A 220 2.09 -22.35 4.36
C PRO A 220 3.52 -22.42 3.83
N ILE A 221 3.97 -21.41 3.09
CA ILE A 221 5.33 -21.32 2.56
C ILE A 221 6.31 -21.05 3.70
N LEU A 222 6.04 -20.02 4.50
CA LEU A 222 6.92 -19.62 5.62
C LEU A 222 6.95 -20.67 6.75
N ARG A 223 5.81 -21.29 7.05
CA ARG A 223 5.67 -22.28 8.12
C ARG A 223 5.96 -23.73 7.70
N SER A 224 6.35 -23.96 6.44
CA SER A 224 6.68 -25.30 5.98
C SER A 224 7.89 -25.86 6.75
N PRO A 225 7.79 -27.05 7.36
CA PRO A 225 8.94 -27.69 7.99
C PRO A 225 9.98 -28.20 6.97
N GLN A 226 9.63 -28.20 5.68
CA GLN A 226 10.54 -28.53 4.57
C GLN A 226 10.91 -27.30 3.73
N ARG A 227 10.80 -26.08 4.28
CA ARG A 227 11.20 -24.86 3.58
C ARG A 227 12.68 -24.90 3.17
N PRO A 228 13.02 -24.52 1.93
CA PRO A 228 14.42 -24.46 1.50
C PRO A 228 15.11 -23.24 2.13
N LEU A 229 16.19 -23.49 2.88
CA LEU A 229 17.02 -22.43 3.46
C LEU A 229 17.56 -21.52 2.34
N GLY A 230 17.39 -20.21 2.50
CA GLY A 230 17.94 -19.23 1.56
C GLY A 230 17.19 -19.09 0.23
N GLN A 231 15.97 -19.63 0.10
CA GLN A 231 15.22 -19.64 -1.17
C GLN A 231 13.72 -19.36 -1.01
N LEU A 232 13.30 -18.82 0.13
CA LEU A 232 11.90 -18.50 0.39
C LEU A 232 11.41 -17.32 -0.46
N SER A 233 12.19 -16.27 -0.66
CA SER A 233 11.79 -15.10 -1.47
C SER A 233 11.34 -15.50 -2.88
N ALA A 234 12.03 -16.45 -3.52
CA ALA A 234 11.64 -16.99 -4.81
C ALA A 234 10.28 -17.72 -4.75
N SER A 235 10.02 -18.46 -3.68
CA SER A 235 8.76 -19.19 -3.46
C SER A 235 7.58 -18.24 -3.21
N MET A 236 7.84 -17.05 -2.65
CA MET A 236 6.83 -16.02 -2.37
C MET A 236 6.42 -15.20 -3.61
N HIS A 237 7.16 -15.29 -4.72
CA HIS A 237 7.06 -14.38 -5.87
C HIS A 237 5.65 -14.20 -6.44
N SER A 238 4.86 -15.28 -6.54
CA SER A 238 3.50 -15.20 -7.06
C SER A 238 2.60 -14.33 -6.18
N GLN A 239 2.66 -14.50 -4.86
CA GLN A 239 1.84 -13.72 -3.93
C GLN A 239 2.38 -12.30 -3.77
N MET A 240 3.71 -12.14 -3.82
CA MET A 240 4.35 -10.81 -3.89
C MET A 240 3.83 -9.98 -5.06
N THR A 241 3.63 -10.62 -6.21
CA THR A 241 3.09 -9.97 -7.40
C THR A 241 1.67 -9.48 -7.15
N THR A 242 0.80 -10.32 -6.60
CA THR A 242 -0.59 -9.96 -6.26
C THR A 242 -0.66 -8.85 -5.22
N ILE A 243 0.14 -8.94 -4.15
CA ILE A 243 0.19 -7.92 -3.10
C ILE A 243 0.71 -6.60 -3.67
N GLY A 244 1.77 -6.64 -4.48
CA GLY A 244 2.30 -5.46 -5.17
C GLY A 244 1.28 -4.79 -6.08
N ASP A 245 0.45 -5.55 -6.79
CA ASP A 245 -0.60 -4.99 -7.64
C ASP A 245 -1.69 -4.29 -6.82
N ILE A 246 -2.08 -4.85 -5.66
CA ILE A 246 -3.07 -4.22 -4.75
C ILE A 246 -2.50 -2.94 -4.13
N CYS A 247 -1.27 -3.00 -3.61
CA CYS A 247 -0.57 -1.85 -3.04
C CYS A 247 -0.35 -0.73 -4.08
N GLY A 248 0.06 -1.11 -5.30
CA GLY A 248 0.24 -0.18 -6.42
C GLY A 248 -1.06 0.51 -6.84
N ALA A 249 -2.18 -0.22 -6.86
CA ALA A 249 -3.50 0.37 -7.11
C ALA A 249 -3.89 1.37 -6.01
N ASN A 250 -3.49 1.12 -4.76
CA ASN A 250 -3.69 2.05 -3.64
C ASN A 250 -2.73 3.25 -3.63
N GLN A 251 -1.72 3.26 -4.52
CA GLN A 251 -0.61 4.22 -4.52
C GLN A 251 0.27 4.13 -3.25
N THR A 252 0.33 2.95 -2.64
CA THR A 252 1.26 2.63 -1.56
C THR A 252 2.43 1.83 -2.14
N GLU A 253 3.57 2.49 -2.32
CA GLU A 253 4.77 1.81 -2.83
C GLU A 253 5.30 0.81 -1.78
N LEU A 254 5.49 -0.44 -2.20
CA LEU A 254 6.19 -1.43 -1.38
C LEU A 254 7.69 -1.11 -1.39
N THR A 255 8.15 -0.45 -0.33
CA THR A 255 9.57 -0.15 -0.14
C THR A 255 10.23 -1.28 0.62
N PHE A 256 11.15 -2.00 -0.02
CA PHE A 256 11.88 -3.09 0.61
C PHE A 256 13.26 -2.62 1.09
N GLU A 257 13.64 -3.03 2.29
CA GLU A 257 14.95 -2.71 2.86
C GLU A 257 15.91 -3.88 2.65
N GLY A 258 16.91 -3.68 1.79
CA GLY A 258 18.04 -4.59 1.63
C GLY A 258 19.18 -4.25 2.60
N THR A 259 19.40 -5.09 3.60
CA THR A 259 20.62 -5.04 4.43
C THR A 259 21.80 -5.67 3.69
N TYR A 260 21.53 -6.68 2.87
CA TYR A 260 22.53 -7.43 2.12
C TYR A 260 22.18 -7.39 0.63
N GLY A 261 22.93 -6.58 -0.14
CA GLY A 261 22.62 -6.28 -1.55
C GLY A 261 21.65 -5.10 -1.66
N GLY A 262 22.15 -3.99 -2.20
CA GLY A 262 21.39 -2.76 -2.45
C GLY A 262 20.84 -2.67 -3.88
#